data_AF-A0A1F7A445-F1
#
_entry.id   AF-A0A1F7A445-F1
#
_cell.length_a   1.000
_cell.length_b   1.000
_cell.length_c   1.000
_cell.angle_alpha   90.00
_cell.angle_beta   90.00
_cell.angle_gamma   90.00
#
_symmetry.space_group_name_H-M   'P 1'
#
loop_
_entity.id
_entity.type
_entity.pdbx_description
1 polymer ?
#
loop_
_entity_poly.entity_id
_entity_poly.type
_entity_poly.pdbx_seq_one_letter_code
_entity_poly.pdbx_strand_id
1 'polypeptide(L)'
;MIKSFSKFGLVALLLFFGFLSLLLFGSSTSSADEENKLRICHRSDSATHPYNSIVVDYDAVDGEGHNDHTIHTGPIFNPAIHDQQNRGWGDIIPVVDGVTTGLNWPEGQSIWENDCRVPDEATDDEESTFPSMSSSVSCGEINLTFKNPTRFFFSFDYRVDDEDGTDDGYANQAIANGPWAGQLFGLRYNSVDVLAGQTEIKAVTFSEDSGVHKVAYRLWRGAENDWYLDWEEAEVLSDCEENQENEPVTPVKSSTIGYNIACFDQEFAVDMDLTKDDQAAEGVLVNFSYHGINRQATTNVNGRARVSFPAQGNYLVQANPDDGFPSQSIEVKMPENCPAGTTETKVEGQVLGASTSTGTGQVLGVNTLADTGNQAELALVGQIALLMSGQLSAAWLLRKKLSV
;
A
#
# COMPACT_ATOMS: atom_id res chain seq x y z
N MET A 1 -48.49 -52.93 26.91
CA MET A 1 -49.36 -52.37 25.86
C MET A 1 -48.45 -51.86 24.74
N ILE A 2 -47.94 -52.71 23.85
CA ILE A 2 -48.49 -53.11 22.54
C ILE A 2 -49.48 -52.13 21.90
N LYS A 3 -49.07 -51.56 20.76
CA LYS A 3 -49.78 -51.08 19.53
C LYS A 3 -49.13 -49.74 19.09
N SER A 4 -48.79 -49.46 17.85
CA SER A 4 -49.00 -50.12 16.55
C SER A 4 -48.03 -49.52 15.54
N PHE A 5 -47.47 -50.36 14.66
CA PHE A 5 -46.84 -49.95 13.41
C PHE A 5 -47.87 -49.28 12.48
N SER A 6 -47.44 -48.28 11.71
CA SER A 6 -48.08 -47.89 10.45
C SER A 6 -47.07 -48.02 9.32
N LYS A 7 -47.39 -48.94 8.40
CA LYS A 7 -46.69 -49.22 7.16
C LYS A 7 -47.31 -48.33 6.07
N PHE A 8 -46.62 -47.26 5.69
CA PHE A 8 -46.80 -46.52 4.44
C PHE A 8 -45.40 -45.97 4.12
N GLY A 9 -44.66 -46.52 3.17
CA GLY A 9 -44.86 -46.27 1.74
C GLY A 9 -43.58 -46.62 0.99
N LEU A 10 -43.32 -47.92 0.88
CA LEU A 10 -42.25 -48.49 0.07
C LEU A 10 -42.68 -48.51 -1.42
N VAL A 11 -42.89 -47.35 -2.06
CA VAL A 11 -43.14 -47.27 -3.54
C VAL A 11 -42.65 -45.94 -4.15
N ALA A 12 -41.47 -45.45 -3.78
CA ALA A 12 -40.86 -44.27 -4.44
C ALA A 12 -39.35 -44.44 -4.69
N LEU A 13 -38.92 -45.68 -5.01
CA LEU A 13 -37.50 -46.01 -5.21
C LEU A 13 -37.17 -46.44 -6.65
N LEU A 14 -38.06 -46.24 -7.63
CA LEU A 14 -37.84 -46.70 -9.03
C LEU A 14 -38.31 -45.72 -10.12
N LEU A 15 -38.38 -44.42 -9.82
CA LEU A 15 -38.58 -43.36 -10.83
C LEU A 15 -37.68 -42.14 -10.57
N PHE A 16 -36.45 -42.38 -10.09
CA PHE A 16 -35.41 -41.35 -9.92
C PHE A 16 -34.06 -41.80 -10.49
N PHE A 17 -34.07 -42.71 -11.46
CA PHE A 17 -32.87 -43.20 -12.17
C PHE A 17 -32.92 -42.93 -13.69
N GLY A 18 -33.86 -42.09 -14.16
CA GLY A 18 -34.08 -41.79 -15.57
C GLY A 18 -33.99 -40.31 -15.94
N PHE A 19 -33.41 -39.47 -15.09
CA PHE A 19 -33.21 -38.04 -15.35
C PHE A 19 -31.89 -37.52 -14.73
N LEU A 20 -30.85 -38.36 -14.68
CA LEU A 20 -29.51 -38.00 -14.21
C LEU A 20 -28.44 -38.11 -15.31
N SER A 21 -28.85 -38.13 -16.58
CA SER A 21 -27.93 -38.41 -17.69
C SER A 21 -27.82 -37.28 -18.72
N LEU A 22 -28.15 -36.02 -18.36
CA LEU A 22 -28.13 -34.92 -19.33
C LEU A 22 -27.75 -33.53 -18.77
N LEU A 23 -26.78 -33.45 -17.86
CA LEU A 23 -26.15 -32.17 -17.47
C LEU A 23 -24.64 -32.35 -17.20
N LEU A 24 -23.93 -32.97 -18.14
CA LEU A 24 -22.46 -32.96 -18.22
C LEU A 24 -22.02 -32.28 -19.52
N PHE A 25 -22.53 -31.07 -19.77
CA PHE A 25 -21.81 -30.11 -20.58
C PHE A 25 -21.15 -29.16 -19.59
N GLY A 26 -19.94 -29.52 -19.16
CA GLY A 26 -19.06 -28.59 -18.48
C GLY A 26 -18.87 -27.40 -19.42
N SER A 27 -19.43 -26.26 -19.05
CA SER A 27 -19.07 -24.99 -19.64
C SER A 27 -17.58 -24.81 -19.37
N SER A 28 -16.75 -25.06 -20.37
CA SER A 28 -15.38 -24.58 -20.39
C SER A 28 -15.46 -23.05 -20.43
N THR A 29 -15.54 -22.43 -19.26
CA THR A 29 -15.28 -21.00 -19.12
C THR A 29 -13.89 -20.76 -19.67
N SER A 30 -13.82 -20.07 -20.81
CA SER A 30 -12.56 -19.68 -21.43
C SER A 30 -11.83 -18.76 -20.46
N SER A 31 -10.83 -19.31 -19.76
CA SER A 31 -9.87 -18.62 -18.90
C SER A 31 -9.00 -17.58 -19.63
N ALA A 32 -9.30 -17.27 -20.90
CA ALA A 32 -8.47 -16.42 -21.75
C ALA A 32 -8.82 -14.92 -21.65
N ASP A 33 -9.86 -14.54 -20.88
CA ASP A 33 -10.35 -13.15 -20.80
C ASP A 33 -9.98 -12.45 -19.48
N GLU A 34 -9.36 -13.15 -18.53
CA GLU A 34 -8.83 -12.53 -17.30
C GLU A 34 -7.38 -12.06 -17.43
N GLU A 35 -6.65 -12.49 -18.47
CA GLU A 35 -5.23 -12.14 -18.63
C GLU A 35 -4.98 -10.68 -19.05
N ASN A 36 -6.03 -9.92 -19.42
CA ASN A 36 -5.92 -8.52 -19.88
C ASN A 36 -6.58 -7.52 -18.92
N LYS A 37 -6.63 -7.83 -17.62
CA LYS A 37 -7.27 -6.97 -16.62
C LYS A 37 -6.25 -6.29 -15.73
N LEU A 38 -6.51 -5.03 -15.37
CA LEU A 38 -5.70 -4.23 -14.45
C LEU A 38 -6.57 -3.65 -13.34
N ARG A 39 -6.12 -3.82 -12.09
CA ARG A 39 -6.69 -3.07 -10.95
C ARG A 39 -6.11 -1.66 -10.92
N ILE A 40 -6.97 -0.65 -10.83
CA ILE A 40 -6.59 0.77 -10.70
C ILE A 40 -7.33 1.41 -9.52
N CYS A 41 -6.83 2.56 -9.06
CA CYS A 41 -7.59 3.43 -8.17
C CYS A 41 -8.22 4.55 -8.99
N HIS A 42 -9.49 4.37 -9.30
CA HIS A 42 -10.25 5.32 -10.08
C HIS A 42 -10.68 6.48 -9.19
N ARG A 43 -10.38 7.71 -9.60
CA ARG A 43 -10.80 8.90 -8.87
C ARG A 43 -12.32 8.95 -8.74
N SER A 44 -12.79 9.35 -7.59
CA SER A 44 -14.19 9.63 -7.34
C SER A 44 -14.45 11.14 -7.32
N ASP A 45 -15.70 11.50 -7.07
CA ASP A 45 -16.12 12.88 -6.83
C ASP A 45 -16.25 13.22 -5.32
N SER A 46 -15.77 12.34 -4.43
CA SER A 46 -15.94 12.43 -2.97
C SER A 46 -14.60 12.61 -2.26
N ALA A 47 -14.41 13.75 -1.58
CA ALA A 47 -13.19 13.99 -0.80
C ALA A 47 -13.03 13.04 0.40
N THR A 48 -14.12 12.44 0.91
CA THR A 48 -14.05 11.44 2.00
C THR A 48 -13.77 10.02 1.49
N HIS A 49 -13.96 9.78 0.20
CA HIS A 49 -13.72 8.48 -0.45
C HIS A 49 -13.12 8.73 -1.84
N PRO A 50 -11.91 9.31 -1.91
CA PRO A 50 -11.39 9.92 -3.14
C PRO A 50 -11.09 8.93 -4.26
N TYR A 51 -10.99 7.64 -3.95
CA TYR A 51 -10.75 6.59 -4.92
C TYR A 51 -11.70 5.41 -4.74
N ASN A 52 -12.02 4.75 -5.85
CA ASN A 52 -12.67 3.45 -5.89
C ASN A 52 -11.71 2.43 -6.53
N SER A 53 -11.56 1.27 -5.91
CA SER A 53 -10.82 0.13 -6.47
C SER A 53 -11.68 -0.50 -7.58
N ILE A 54 -11.19 -0.47 -8.82
CA ILE A 54 -11.87 -1.09 -9.97
C ILE A 54 -10.90 -1.92 -10.80
N VAL A 55 -11.44 -2.88 -11.55
CA VAL A 55 -10.68 -3.70 -12.49
C VAL A 55 -11.16 -3.38 -13.90
N VAL A 56 -10.23 -2.97 -14.76
CA VAL A 56 -10.48 -2.53 -16.14
C VAL A 56 -9.66 -3.37 -17.12
N ASP A 57 -10.00 -3.32 -18.40
CA ASP A 57 -9.17 -3.91 -19.45
C ASP A 57 -7.91 -3.08 -19.72
N TYR A 58 -6.86 -3.71 -20.25
CA TYR A 58 -5.62 -3.01 -20.63
C TYR A 58 -5.83 -1.92 -21.70
N ASP A 59 -6.81 -2.10 -22.60
CA ASP A 59 -7.19 -1.09 -23.60
C ASP A 59 -7.91 0.14 -22.98
N ALA A 60 -8.26 0.07 -21.69
CA ALA A 60 -8.84 1.20 -20.96
C ALA A 60 -7.80 2.03 -20.20
N VAL A 61 -6.50 1.72 -20.35
CA VAL A 61 -5.37 2.38 -19.67
C VAL A 61 -4.14 2.58 -20.58
N ASP A 62 -4.22 2.21 -21.86
CA ASP A 62 -3.08 2.15 -22.80
C ASP A 62 -2.73 3.50 -23.46
N GLY A 63 -3.47 4.56 -23.15
CA GLY A 63 -3.33 5.89 -23.74
C GLY A 63 -4.16 6.09 -25.02
N GLU A 64 -4.88 5.07 -25.50
CA GLU A 64 -5.56 5.08 -26.79
C GLU A 64 -7.10 5.12 -26.62
N GLY A 65 -7.74 6.05 -27.33
CA GLY A 65 -9.20 6.16 -27.35
C GLY A 65 -9.80 7.24 -26.43
N HIS A 66 -11.12 7.44 -26.55
CA HIS A 66 -11.81 8.62 -25.99
C HIS A 66 -12.40 8.40 -24.58
N ASN A 67 -12.35 7.17 -24.04
CA ASN A 67 -12.88 6.81 -22.72
C ASN A 67 -11.82 6.14 -21.85
N ASP A 68 -10.55 6.37 -22.15
CA ASP A 68 -9.43 5.82 -21.42
C ASP A 68 -9.29 6.55 -20.07
N HIS A 69 -8.98 5.80 -19.01
CA HIS A 69 -8.68 6.32 -17.69
C HIS A 69 -7.45 7.24 -17.66
N THR A 70 -6.57 7.19 -18.66
CA THR A 70 -5.42 8.10 -18.80
C THR A 70 -5.79 9.57 -18.98
N ILE A 71 -7.06 9.90 -19.30
CA ILE A 71 -7.52 11.29 -19.41
C ILE A 71 -7.79 11.94 -18.04
N HIS A 72 -7.80 11.17 -16.96
CA HIS A 72 -7.99 11.64 -15.59
C HIS A 72 -6.67 12.09 -14.97
N THR A 73 -6.02 13.07 -15.59
CA THR A 73 -4.63 13.47 -15.31
C THR A 73 -4.45 14.44 -14.14
N GLY A 74 -5.39 14.49 -13.20
CA GLY A 74 -5.25 15.32 -12.01
C GLY A 74 -4.12 14.82 -11.10
N PRO A 75 -3.63 15.64 -10.15
CA PRO A 75 -2.68 15.18 -9.12
C PRO A 75 -3.31 14.08 -8.25
N ILE A 76 -2.50 13.42 -7.42
CA ILE A 76 -3.01 12.54 -6.36
C ILE A 76 -3.89 13.34 -5.39
N PHE A 77 -4.92 12.71 -4.86
CA PHE A 77 -5.77 13.32 -3.85
C PHE A 77 -4.95 13.74 -2.64
N ASN A 78 -4.97 15.03 -2.32
CA ASN A 78 -4.46 15.60 -1.10
C ASN A 78 -5.62 16.30 -0.34
N PRO A 79 -5.94 15.88 0.89
CA PRO A 79 -7.08 16.41 1.65
C PRO A 79 -6.91 17.89 2.08
N ALA A 80 -5.69 18.44 2.07
CA ALA A 80 -5.44 19.84 2.41
C ALA A 80 -5.82 20.81 1.29
N ILE A 81 -5.88 20.33 0.03
CA ILE A 81 -6.19 21.17 -1.15
C ILE A 81 -7.46 20.74 -1.87
N HIS A 82 -7.85 19.47 -1.77
CA HIS A 82 -9.03 18.93 -2.43
C HIS A 82 -10.17 18.80 -1.42
N ASP A 83 -11.27 19.47 -1.73
CA ASP A 83 -12.53 19.38 -1.00
C ASP A 83 -13.67 19.06 -1.99
N GLN A 84 -14.92 19.15 -1.53
CA GLN A 84 -16.08 18.94 -2.39
C GLN A 84 -16.19 19.96 -3.54
N GLN A 85 -15.50 21.10 -3.46
CA GLN A 85 -15.51 22.18 -4.43
C GLN A 85 -14.30 22.13 -5.38
N ASN A 86 -13.21 21.46 -4.97
CA ASN A 86 -11.97 21.30 -5.72
C ASN A 86 -11.64 19.82 -6.01
N ARG A 87 -12.46 19.20 -6.89
CA ARG A 87 -12.42 17.76 -7.22
C ARG A 87 -11.42 17.39 -8.33
N GLY A 88 -10.27 18.07 -8.33
CA GLY A 88 -9.33 18.07 -9.45
C GLY A 88 -8.33 16.93 -9.51
N TRP A 89 -8.43 15.90 -8.66
CA TRP A 89 -7.44 14.81 -8.61
C TRP A 89 -7.60 13.81 -9.77
N GLY A 90 -6.59 12.96 -9.96
CA GLY A 90 -6.48 12.00 -11.06
C GLY A 90 -6.50 10.54 -10.61
N ASP A 91 -6.64 9.63 -11.57
CA ASP A 91 -6.59 8.17 -11.33
C ASP A 91 -5.17 7.74 -10.94
N ILE A 92 -5.05 6.62 -10.23
CA ILE A 92 -3.75 5.96 -9.96
C ILE A 92 -3.71 4.66 -10.74
N ILE A 93 -2.79 4.60 -11.70
CA ILE A 93 -2.62 3.48 -12.63
C ILE A 93 -1.17 2.99 -12.52
N PRO A 94 -0.92 1.73 -12.11
CA PRO A 94 0.43 1.19 -12.04
C PRO A 94 1.04 1.00 -13.44
N VAL A 95 2.36 0.91 -13.50
CA VAL A 95 3.08 0.60 -14.75
C VAL A 95 2.81 -0.85 -15.16
N VAL A 96 2.49 -1.08 -16.43
CA VAL A 96 2.39 -2.42 -17.04
C VAL A 96 3.20 -2.40 -18.32
N ASP A 97 4.23 -3.26 -18.40
CA ASP A 97 5.14 -3.30 -19.54
C ASP A 97 4.40 -3.56 -20.86
N GLY A 98 4.69 -2.71 -21.85
CA GLY A 98 4.05 -2.75 -23.16
C GLY A 98 2.58 -2.29 -23.21
N VAL A 99 1.98 -1.87 -22.10
CA VAL A 99 0.58 -1.40 -22.03
C VAL A 99 0.51 0.05 -21.60
N THR A 100 0.97 0.39 -20.41
CA THR A 100 0.87 1.74 -19.85
C THR A 100 2.12 2.12 -19.07
N THR A 101 2.55 3.38 -19.19
CA THR A 101 3.66 3.94 -18.40
C THR A 101 3.25 4.34 -16.98
N GLY A 102 2.00 4.06 -16.60
CA GLY A 102 1.41 4.46 -15.33
C GLY A 102 0.92 5.91 -15.33
N LEU A 103 0.02 6.20 -14.39
CA LEU A 103 -0.51 7.53 -14.10
C LEU A 103 -0.48 7.75 -12.59
N ASN A 104 0.04 8.90 -12.14
CA ASN A 104 0.30 9.16 -10.73
C ASN A 104 1.17 8.06 -10.10
N TRP A 105 2.15 7.56 -10.84
CA TRP A 105 3.03 6.46 -10.46
C TRP A 105 4.51 6.87 -10.58
N PRO A 106 5.37 6.54 -9.60
CA PRO A 106 5.13 5.70 -8.42
C PRO A 106 4.49 6.42 -7.22
N GLU A 107 4.20 7.71 -7.30
CA GLU A 107 3.78 8.51 -6.14
C GLU A 107 2.48 8.01 -5.48
N GLY A 108 1.58 7.39 -6.23
CA GLY A 108 0.31 6.83 -5.75
C GLY A 108 0.39 5.36 -5.32
N GLN A 109 1.57 4.74 -5.36
CA GLN A 109 1.73 3.31 -5.08
C GLN A 109 1.22 2.91 -3.70
N SER A 110 1.52 3.70 -2.66
CA SER A 110 1.06 3.42 -1.29
C SER A 110 -0.47 3.40 -1.15
N ILE A 111 -1.17 4.30 -1.85
CA ILE A 111 -2.64 4.35 -1.90
C ILE A 111 -3.16 3.10 -2.65
N TRP A 112 -2.53 2.73 -3.75
CA TRP A 112 -2.92 1.56 -4.54
C TRP A 112 -2.75 0.25 -3.76
N GLU A 113 -1.62 0.10 -3.05
CA GLU A 113 -1.33 -1.05 -2.18
C GLU A 113 -2.26 -1.10 -0.97
N ASN A 114 -2.70 0.05 -0.45
CA ASN A 114 -3.69 0.17 0.62
C ASN A 114 -5.15 0.06 0.13
N ASP A 115 -5.40 -0.78 -0.89
CA ASP A 115 -6.71 -0.98 -1.52
C ASP A 115 -7.45 0.33 -1.90
N CYS A 116 -6.70 1.26 -2.49
CA CYS A 116 -7.18 2.59 -2.89
C CYS A 116 -7.68 3.45 -1.72
N ARG A 117 -7.36 3.09 -0.48
CA ARG A 117 -7.58 3.94 0.68
C ARG A 117 -6.41 4.88 0.78
N VAL A 118 -6.70 6.18 0.71
CA VAL A 118 -5.70 7.20 1.04
C VAL A 118 -5.32 6.95 2.48
N PRO A 119 -4.06 6.59 2.80
CA PRO A 119 -3.61 6.59 4.18
C PRO A 119 -3.99 7.96 4.71
N ASP A 120 -4.70 8.02 5.84
CA ASP A 120 -4.81 9.29 6.56
C ASP A 120 -3.38 9.82 6.58
N GLU A 121 -3.16 10.94 5.87
CA GLU A 121 -1.84 11.58 5.77
C GLU A 121 -1.27 11.42 7.15
N ALA A 122 -0.14 10.70 7.27
CA ALA A 122 0.53 10.57 8.55
C ALA A 122 0.79 12.01 8.94
N THR A 123 -0.14 12.57 9.71
CA THR A 123 -0.05 13.91 10.21
C THR A 123 1.16 13.75 11.10
N ASP A 124 2.31 14.18 10.57
CA ASP A 124 3.44 14.64 11.35
C ASP A 124 2.81 15.19 12.62
N ASP A 125 3.05 14.54 13.77
CA ASP A 125 2.31 14.66 15.03
C ASP A 125 2.14 16.13 15.47
N GLU A 126 1.32 16.89 14.75
CA GLU A 126 0.61 18.06 15.17
C GLU A 126 -0.30 17.46 16.21
N GLU A 127 0.18 17.49 17.45
CA GLU A 127 -0.47 17.02 18.64
C GLU A 127 -1.96 17.35 18.51
N SER A 128 -2.75 16.35 18.07
CA SER A 128 -4.17 16.58 17.75
C SER A 128 -4.74 17.37 18.90
N THR A 129 -5.40 18.49 18.66
CA THR A 129 -5.98 19.28 19.76
C THR A 129 -7.37 18.77 20.14
N PHE A 130 -7.83 17.71 19.47
CA PHE A 130 -9.13 17.08 19.68
C PHE A 130 -8.98 15.69 20.29
N PRO A 131 -9.90 15.28 21.19
CA PRO A 131 -9.93 13.92 21.67
C PRO A 131 -10.10 12.94 20.52
N SER A 132 -9.40 11.82 20.59
CA SER A 132 -9.47 10.76 19.60
C SER A 132 -9.52 9.39 20.27
N MET A 133 -9.94 8.40 19.50
CA MET A 133 -10.02 7.02 19.93
C MET A 133 -9.55 6.10 18.80
N SER A 134 -8.96 4.96 19.17
CA SER A 134 -8.55 3.92 18.23
C SER A 134 -8.56 2.56 18.92
N SER A 135 -8.48 1.50 18.14
CA SER A 135 -8.41 0.14 18.67
C SER A 135 -7.32 -0.69 17.99
N SER A 136 -6.76 -1.63 18.73
CA SER A 136 -5.93 -2.70 18.19
C SER A 136 -6.45 -4.05 18.68
N VAL A 137 -6.75 -4.94 17.75
CA VAL A 137 -7.31 -6.26 18.03
C VAL A 137 -6.19 -7.29 17.96
N SER A 138 -6.12 -8.13 18.98
CA SER A 138 -5.34 -9.36 19.02
C SER A 138 -6.26 -10.52 19.38
N CYS A 139 -5.72 -11.74 19.39
CA CYS A 139 -6.55 -12.90 19.63
C CYS A 139 -7.09 -12.92 21.07
N GLY A 140 -8.41 -12.92 21.22
CA GLY A 140 -9.09 -12.86 22.52
C GLY A 140 -8.97 -11.53 23.27
N GLU A 141 -8.40 -10.49 22.66
CA GLU A 141 -8.20 -9.19 23.33
C GLU A 141 -8.32 -8.03 22.35
N ILE A 142 -8.88 -6.91 22.82
CA ILE A 142 -8.81 -5.62 22.13
C ILE A 142 -8.30 -4.56 23.08
N ASN A 143 -7.34 -3.76 22.61
CA ASN A 143 -6.83 -2.60 23.31
C ASN A 143 -7.45 -1.34 22.71
N LEU A 144 -8.33 -0.70 23.47
CA LEU A 144 -8.94 0.58 23.11
C LEU A 144 -8.04 1.70 23.62
N THR A 145 -7.58 2.58 22.74
CA THR A 145 -6.75 3.74 23.09
C THR A 145 -7.60 5.00 23.00
N PHE A 146 -7.70 5.74 24.10
CA PHE A 146 -8.42 7.00 24.20
C PHE A 146 -7.44 8.13 24.49
N LYS A 147 -7.32 9.10 23.58
CA LYS A 147 -6.42 10.25 23.73
C LYS A 147 -7.25 11.49 24.01
N ASN A 148 -6.91 12.19 25.08
CA ASN A 148 -7.46 13.50 25.41
C ASN A 148 -6.32 14.53 25.47
N PRO A 149 -6.02 15.19 24.36
CA PRO A 149 -4.94 16.17 24.28
C PRO A 149 -5.34 17.56 24.84
N THR A 150 -6.57 17.70 25.31
CA THR A 150 -7.13 19.01 25.66
C THR A 150 -6.86 19.33 27.11
N ARG A 151 -7.14 20.57 27.51
CA ARG A 151 -7.06 20.99 28.92
C ARG A 151 -8.25 20.56 29.78
N PHE A 152 -9.26 19.92 29.17
CA PHE A 152 -10.48 19.56 29.87
C PHE A 152 -10.57 18.05 30.08
N PHE A 153 -11.56 17.63 30.85
CA PHE A 153 -11.84 16.24 31.15
C PHE A 153 -12.82 15.66 30.14
N PHE A 154 -12.57 14.43 29.70
CA PHE A 154 -13.43 13.69 28.79
C PHE A 154 -13.73 12.29 29.33
N SER A 155 -14.93 11.80 29.02
CA SER A 155 -15.39 10.46 29.38
C SER A 155 -15.75 9.72 28.08
N PHE A 156 -14.98 8.70 27.78
CA PHE A 156 -15.25 7.75 26.70
C PHE A 156 -16.13 6.64 27.24
N ASP A 157 -16.76 5.90 26.34
CA ASP A 157 -17.65 4.80 26.69
C ASP A 157 -17.43 3.67 25.67
N TYR A 158 -17.39 2.44 26.15
CA TYR A 158 -17.37 1.27 25.27
C TYR A 158 -18.40 0.24 25.71
N ARG A 159 -18.93 -0.50 24.74
CA ARG A 159 -19.83 -1.61 24.95
C ARG A 159 -19.34 -2.89 24.31
N VAL A 160 -19.63 -4.00 24.96
CA VAL A 160 -19.27 -5.35 24.53
C VAL A 160 -20.54 -6.13 24.23
N ASP A 161 -20.67 -6.59 22.99
CA ASP A 161 -21.83 -7.29 22.45
C ASP A 161 -23.14 -6.54 22.71
N ASP A 162 -24.15 -7.26 23.22
CA ASP A 162 -25.48 -6.74 23.56
C ASP A 162 -25.59 -6.43 25.06
N GLU A 163 -24.52 -5.96 25.70
CA GLU A 163 -24.59 -5.61 27.13
C GLU A 163 -25.65 -4.54 27.42
N ASP A 164 -26.27 -4.61 28.60
CA ASP A 164 -27.28 -3.64 29.02
C ASP A 164 -26.63 -2.38 29.59
N GLY A 165 -26.91 -1.23 28.99
CA GLY A 165 -26.47 0.06 29.50
C GLY A 165 -27.24 0.52 30.76
N THR A 166 -26.64 1.42 31.52
CA THR A 166 -27.24 2.05 32.71
C THR A 166 -27.59 3.51 32.42
N ASP A 167 -28.80 3.94 32.81
CA ASP A 167 -29.16 5.37 32.81
C ASP A 167 -28.50 6.06 34.02
N ASP A 168 -27.59 6.99 33.75
CA ASP A 168 -26.87 7.76 34.76
C ASP A 168 -27.48 9.17 34.98
N GLY A 169 -28.67 9.41 34.45
CA GLY A 169 -29.37 10.70 34.50
C GLY A 169 -29.08 11.61 33.30
N TYR A 170 -28.14 11.25 32.44
CA TYR A 170 -27.83 11.97 31.20
C TYR A 170 -28.38 11.29 29.95
N ALA A 171 -28.83 10.03 30.04
CA ALA A 171 -29.21 9.25 28.87
C ALA A 171 -30.31 9.90 28.02
N ASN A 172 -31.23 10.64 28.66
CA ASN A 172 -32.34 11.33 28.04
C ASN A 172 -32.08 12.82 27.77
N GLN A 173 -30.85 13.31 27.98
CA GLN A 173 -30.47 14.67 27.63
C GLN A 173 -30.06 14.73 26.16
N ALA A 174 -30.44 15.79 25.48
CA ALA A 174 -30.02 16.03 24.11
C ALA A 174 -28.63 16.68 24.08
N ILE A 175 -27.79 16.25 23.16
CA ILE A 175 -26.49 16.87 22.85
C ILE A 175 -26.75 18.31 22.41
N ALA A 176 -26.04 19.27 23.02
CA ALA A 176 -26.34 20.69 22.84
C ALA A 176 -25.81 21.24 21.50
N ASN A 177 -24.60 20.84 21.11
CA ASN A 177 -23.88 21.39 19.95
C ASN A 177 -23.08 20.28 19.22
N GLY A 178 -22.51 20.64 18.06
CA GLY A 178 -21.70 19.73 17.23
C GLY A 178 -22.52 18.98 16.16
N PRO A 179 -21.87 18.09 15.38
CA PRO A 179 -22.52 17.32 14.30
C PRO A 179 -23.73 16.49 14.76
N TRP A 180 -23.78 16.16 16.05
CA TRP A 180 -24.79 15.31 16.67
C TRP A 180 -25.77 16.06 17.58
N ALA A 181 -25.80 17.39 17.50
CA ALA A 181 -26.73 18.22 18.27
C ALA A 181 -28.19 17.74 18.12
N GLY A 182 -28.90 17.59 19.24
CA GLY A 182 -30.28 17.12 19.30
C GLY A 182 -30.43 15.61 19.49
N GLN A 183 -29.38 14.81 19.28
CA GLN A 183 -29.42 13.38 19.63
C GLN A 183 -29.35 13.19 21.15
N LEU A 184 -29.94 12.12 21.66
CA LEU A 184 -29.83 11.76 23.07
C LEU A 184 -28.48 11.10 23.34
N PHE A 185 -27.86 11.37 24.50
CA PHE A 185 -26.63 10.68 24.91
C PHE A 185 -26.77 9.15 24.90
N GLY A 186 -27.96 8.65 25.23
CA GLY A 186 -28.21 7.23 25.40
C GLY A 186 -27.62 6.69 26.69
N LEU A 187 -27.81 5.39 26.92
CA LEU A 187 -27.33 4.71 28.13
C LEU A 187 -25.81 4.73 28.21
N ARG A 188 -25.29 4.69 29.43
CA ARG A 188 -23.86 4.52 29.72
C ARG A 188 -23.53 3.04 29.84
N TYR A 189 -22.38 2.67 29.30
CA TYR A 189 -21.86 1.32 29.35
C TYR A 189 -20.61 1.31 30.25
N ASN A 190 -19.45 1.00 29.68
CA ASN A 190 -18.17 1.00 30.37
C ASN A 190 -17.44 2.33 30.17
N SER A 191 -17.67 3.27 31.10
CA SER A 191 -17.06 4.60 31.10
C SER A 191 -15.55 4.56 31.31
N VAL A 192 -14.79 5.28 30.49
CA VAL A 192 -13.34 5.50 30.64
C VAL A 192 -13.07 6.99 30.71
N ASP A 193 -12.68 7.44 31.90
CA ASP A 193 -12.41 8.84 32.18
C ASP A 193 -10.95 9.18 31.86
N VAL A 194 -10.74 10.12 30.94
CA VAL A 194 -9.40 10.51 30.45
C VAL A 194 -9.15 11.96 30.83
N LEU A 195 -8.15 12.17 31.72
CA LEU A 195 -7.79 13.52 32.16
C LEU A 195 -7.18 14.35 31.02
N ALA A 196 -7.12 15.65 31.26
CA ALA A 196 -6.50 16.61 30.36
C ALA A 196 -5.04 16.24 30.01
N GLY A 197 -4.72 16.21 28.72
CA GLY A 197 -3.40 15.89 28.19
C GLY A 197 -2.99 14.42 28.36
N GLN A 198 -3.92 13.51 28.66
CA GLN A 198 -3.61 12.10 28.90
C GLN A 198 -4.09 11.18 27.78
N THR A 199 -3.46 10.00 27.73
CA THR A 199 -3.89 8.87 26.93
C THR A 199 -4.16 7.71 27.88
N GLU A 200 -5.32 7.07 27.74
CA GLU A 200 -5.68 5.86 28.48
C GLU A 200 -5.81 4.69 27.51
N ILE A 201 -5.31 3.53 27.92
CA ILE A 201 -5.44 2.28 27.15
C ILE A 201 -6.28 1.31 27.98
N LYS A 202 -7.39 0.85 27.40
CA LYS A 202 -8.30 -0.11 28.01
C LYS A 202 -8.26 -1.43 27.26
N ALA A 203 -7.62 -2.42 27.89
CA ALA A 203 -7.69 -3.81 27.47
C ALA A 203 -9.07 -4.40 27.83
N VAL A 204 -9.72 -5.00 26.84
CA VAL A 204 -10.93 -5.81 26.97
C VAL A 204 -10.59 -7.21 26.53
N THR A 205 -10.66 -8.17 27.45
CA THR A 205 -10.30 -9.57 27.22
C THR A 205 -11.54 -10.45 27.18
N PHE A 206 -11.48 -11.45 26.32
CA PHE A 206 -12.52 -12.45 26.13
C PHE A 206 -12.02 -13.81 26.61
N SER A 207 -12.95 -14.68 27.01
CA SER A 207 -12.56 -16.06 27.34
C SER A 207 -12.19 -16.77 26.04
N GLU A 208 -11.20 -17.67 26.10
CA GLU A 208 -10.88 -18.53 24.96
C GLU A 208 -12.15 -19.24 24.47
N ASP A 209 -12.31 -19.34 23.15
CA ASP A 209 -13.40 -20.04 22.46
C ASP A 209 -14.81 -19.50 22.75
N SER A 210 -14.93 -18.27 23.26
CA SER A 210 -16.25 -17.63 23.48
C SER A 210 -16.91 -17.12 22.18
N GLY A 211 -16.20 -17.17 21.05
CA GLY A 211 -16.71 -16.87 19.71
C GLY A 211 -16.24 -15.54 19.16
N VAL A 212 -17.15 -14.84 18.47
CA VAL A 212 -16.91 -13.50 17.92
C VAL A 212 -17.61 -12.47 18.80
N HIS A 213 -16.86 -11.47 19.24
CA HIS A 213 -17.36 -10.39 20.07
C HIS A 213 -17.35 -9.06 19.33
N LYS A 214 -18.38 -8.25 19.53
CA LYS A 214 -18.48 -6.91 18.99
C LYS A 214 -18.16 -5.90 20.07
N VAL A 215 -17.15 -5.07 19.84
CA VAL A 215 -16.81 -3.98 20.76
C VAL A 215 -17.09 -2.68 20.04
N ALA A 216 -18.04 -1.91 20.57
CA ALA A 216 -18.26 -0.55 20.10
C ALA A 216 -17.70 0.45 21.12
N TYR A 217 -17.11 1.54 20.67
CA TYR A 217 -16.56 2.58 21.54
C TYR A 217 -16.80 3.98 20.97
N ARG A 218 -16.94 4.98 21.85
CA ARG A 218 -17.25 6.36 21.49
C ARG A 218 -16.68 7.37 22.48
N LEU A 219 -16.62 8.63 22.07
CA LEU A 219 -16.50 9.75 23.01
C LEU A 219 -17.90 10.13 23.50
N TRP A 220 -18.17 9.87 24.77
CA TRP A 220 -19.52 9.97 25.31
C TRP A 220 -19.81 11.28 26.04
N ARG A 221 -18.85 11.86 26.75
CA ARG A 221 -19.00 13.18 27.40
C ARG A 221 -17.73 13.99 27.32
N GLY A 222 -17.88 15.28 27.07
CA GLY A 222 -16.79 16.24 27.03
C GLY A 222 -17.04 17.49 27.85
N ALA A 223 -16.05 18.37 27.87
CA ALA A 223 -16.24 19.74 28.34
C ALA A 223 -17.46 20.35 27.64
N GLU A 224 -18.30 21.09 28.38
CA GLU A 224 -19.43 21.84 27.82
C GLU A 224 -20.49 21.01 27.05
N ASN A 225 -20.40 19.67 27.05
CA ASN A 225 -21.30 18.77 26.32
C ASN A 225 -21.44 19.11 24.82
N ASP A 226 -20.38 19.58 24.18
CA ASP A 226 -20.38 19.97 22.75
C ASP A 226 -19.52 19.06 21.85
N TRP A 227 -18.73 18.15 22.43
CA TRP A 227 -17.81 17.27 21.69
C TRP A 227 -18.18 15.80 21.84
N TYR A 228 -18.44 15.17 20.69
CA TYR A 228 -18.85 13.77 20.58
C TYR A 228 -18.19 13.14 19.36
N LEU A 229 -17.80 11.89 19.54
CA LEU A 229 -17.48 10.96 18.46
C LEU A 229 -18.56 9.89 18.51
N ASP A 230 -19.08 9.50 17.36
CA ASP A 230 -20.09 8.43 17.29
C ASP A 230 -19.45 7.06 17.57
N TRP A 231 -20.27 6.02 17.69
CA TRP A 231 -19.79 4.67 17.85
C TRP A 231 -18.91 4.23 16.68
N GLU A 232 -17.69 3.82 17.00
CA GLU A 232 -16.87 2.94 16.17
C GLU A 232 -17.04 1.50 16.64
N GLU A 233 -16.89 0.53 15.74
CA GLU A 233 -17.07 -0.90 16.04
C GLU A 233 -15.85 -1.70 15.59
N ALA A 234 -15.48 -2.70 16.39
CA ALA A 234 -14.46 -3.69 16.10
C ALA A 234 -14.97 -5.09 16.46
N GLU A 235 -14.58 -6.09 15.67
CA GLU A 235 -14.86 -7.49 15.97
C GLU A 235 -13.62 -8.19 16.52
N VAL A 236 -13.78 -8.96 17.59
CA VAL A 236 -12.71 -9.69 18.28
C VAL A 236 -13.02 -11.18 18.24
N LEU A 237 -12.13 -11.95 17.64
CA LEU A 237 -12.18 -13.41 17.66
C LEU A 237 -11.50 -13.91 18.93
N SER A 238 -12.23 -14.66 19.75
CA SER A 238 -11.67 -15.29 20.96
C SER A 238 -11.42 -16.79 20.79
N ASP A 239 -11.98 -17.39 19.74
CA ASP A 239 -11.54 -18.69 19.25
C ASP A 239 -10.21 -18.49 18.52
N CYS A 240 -9.16 -18.66 19.30
CA CYS A 240 -7.78 -18.58 18.88
C CYS A 240 -7.22 -19.97 18.61
N GLU A 241 -8.08 -20.97 18.31
CA GLU A 241 -7.60 -22.28 17.92
C GLU A 241 -6.45 -22.08 16.94
N GLU A 242 -5.30 -22.57 17.36
CA GLU A 242 -4.06 -22.62 16.61
C GLU A 242 -4.27 -23.61 15.45
N ASN A 243 -5.24 -23.35 14.58
CA ASN A 243 -5.40 -24.00 13.30
C ASN A 243 -4.33 -23.44 12.34
N GLN A 244 -3.07 -23.50 12.78
CA GLN A 244 -1.87 -23.51 11.94
C GLN A 244 -1.61 -24.92 11.38
N GLU A 245 -2.65 -25.68 11.05
CA GLU A 245 -2.50 -26.84 10.18
C GLU A 245 -3.33 -26.63 8.90
N ASN A 246 -2.67 -26.02 7.90
CA ASN A 246 -2.97 -26.06 6.46
C ASN A 246 -3.67 -24.86 5.79
N GLU A 247 -3.64 -23.66 6.36
CA GLU A 247 -3.57 -22.49 5.47
C GLU A 247 -2.16 -22.45 4.86
N PRO A 248 -1.98 -22.16 3.55
CA PRO A 248 -0.65 -22.01 2.98
C PRO A 248 0.07 -20.94 3.80
N VAL A 249 1.10 -21.34 4.54
CA VAL A 249 1.90 -20.41 5.36
C VAL A 249 2.33 -19.29 4.44
N THR A 250 1.68 -18.14 4.56
CA THR A 250 2.09 -16.95 3.83
C THR A 250 3.49 -16.67 4.33
N PRO A 251 4.49 -16.64 3.42
CA PRO A 251 5.87 -16.48 3.85
C PRO A 251 6.00 -15.29 4.77
N VAL A 252 6.55 -15.49 5.97
CA VAL A 252 6.72 -14.41 6.93
C VAL A 252 7.82 -13.51 6.40
N LYS A 253 7.43 -12.34 5.91
CA LYS A 253 8.36 -11.31 5.43
C LYS A 253 8.61 -10.33 6.56
N SER A 254 9.88 -10.10 6.86
CA SER A 254 10.29 -9.09 7.83
C SER A 254 11.37 -8.20 7.27
N SER A 255 11.45 -7.00 7.83
CA SER A 255 12.40 -5.97 7.45
C SER A 255 13.02 -5.34 8.69
N THR A 256 14.28 -4.96 8.64
CA THR A 256 14.95 -4.17 9.66
C THR A 256 15.77 -3.08 9.01
N ILE A 257 15.57 -1.84 9.43
CA ILE A 257 16.35 -0.69 8.96
C ILE A 257 17.41 -0.31 9.99
N GLY A 258 18.60 0.07 9.51
CA GLY A 258 19.69 0.58 10.32
C GLY A 258 20.48 1.64 9.58
N TYR A 259 21.29 2.41 10.31
CA TYR A 259 22.16 3.40 9.70
C TYR A 259 23.55 3.40 10.35
N ASN A 260 24.56 3.81 9.59
CA ASN A 260 25.93 3.97 10.05
C ASN A 260 26.45 5.34 9.62
N ILE A 261 26.76 6.18 10.61
CA ILE A 261 27.28 7.53 10.37
C ILE A 261 28.82 7.47 10.40
N ALA A 262 29.42 7.63 9.23
CA ALA A 262 30.85 7.88 9.09
C ALA A 262 31.04 9.33 8.61
N CYS A 263 31.28 10.26 9.53
CA CYS A 263 31.44 11.70 9.22
C CYS A 263 32.62 12.04 8.28
N PHE A 264 33.36 11.06 7.76
CA PHE A 264 34.57 11.27 6.98
C PHE A 264 34.32 11.74 5.54
N ASP A 265 33.12 11.52 5.00
CA ASP A 265 32.78 11.88 3.61
C ASP A 265 31.50 12.73 3.50
N GLN A 266 31.04 13.32 4.61
CA GLN A 266 29.77 14.07 4.67
C GLN A 266 28.55 13.24 4.25
N GLU A 267 28.66 11.92 4.25
CA GLU A 267 27.58 10.99 3.97
C GLU A 267 27.38 10.02 5.14
N PHE A 268 26.20 9.43 5.21
CA PHE A 268 25.92 8.30 6.08
C PHE A 268 25.28 7.18 5.27
N ALA A 269 25.56 5.95 5.65
CA ALA A 269 25.00 4.77 5.01
C ALA A 269 23.71 4.35 5.73
N VAL A 270 22.72 3.94 4.96
CA VAL A 270 21.49 3.30 5.45
C VAL A 270 21.47 1.88 4.91
N ASP A 271 21.16 0.94 5.78
CA ASP A 271 20.98 -0.48 5.48
C ASP A 271 19.52 -0.88 5.73
N MET A 272 18.96 -1.70 4.84
CA MET A 272 17.73 -2.44 5.09
C MET A 272 18.00 -3.92 4.89
N ASP A 273 17.78 -4.71 5.94
CA ASP A 273 17.85 -6.17 5.91
C ASP A 273 16.44 -6.74 5.75
N LEU A 274 16.26 -7.59 4.76
CA LEU A 274 14.99 -8.26 4.45
C LEU A 274 15.15 -9.77 4.61
N THR A 275 14.21 -10.39 5.31
CA THR A 275 14.15 -11.85 5.48
C THR A 275 12.77 -12.39 5.15
N LYS A 276 12.74 -13.52 4.44
CA LYS A 276 11.56 -14.29 4.11
C LYS A 276 11.72 -15.68 4.72
N ASP A 277 10.83 -16.05 5.63
CA ASP A 277 10.91 -17.32 6.38
C ASP A 277 12.27 -17.48 7.07
N ASP A 278 12.73 -16.40 7.74
CA ASP A 278 14.04 -16.29 8.40
C ASP A 278 15.26 -16.48 7.48
N GLN A 279 15.08 -16.54 6.16
CA GLN A 279 16.15 -16.56 5.17
C GLN A 279 16.33 -15.18 4.54
N ALA A 280 17.59 -14.81 4.27
CA ALA A 280 17.92 -13.60 3.54
C ALA A 280 17.16 -13.52 2.20
N ALA A 281 16.44 -12.42 1.96
CA ALA A 281 15.71 -12.19 0.73
C ALA A 281 16.56 -11.40 -0.27
N GLU A 282 17.23 -12.08 -1.19
CA GLU A 282 18.02 -11.48 -2.28
C GLU A 282 17.13 -10.98 -3.43
N GLY A 283 17.54 -9.91 -4.11
CA GLY A 283 16.90 -9.44 -5.35
C GLY A 283 15.71 -8.50 -5.15
N VAL A 284 15.39 -8.11 -3.92
CA VAL A 284 14.26 -7.22 -3.60
C VAL A 284 14.71 -5.77 -3.77
N LEU A 285 13.99 -5.00 -4.59
CA LEU A 285 14.23 -3.55 -4.75
C LEU A 285 13.74 -2.80 -3.52
N VAL A 286 14.55 -1.86 -3.04
CA VAL A 286 14.22 -1.01 -1.88
C VAL A 286 14.38 0.45 -2.26
N ASN A 287 13.31 1.21 -2.10
CA ASN A 287 13.28 2.66 -2.27
C ASN A 287 13.55 3.34 -0.92
N PHE A 288 14.63 4.11 -0.84
CA PHE A 288 15.00 4.89 0.34
C PHE A 288 14.73 6.38 0.10
N SER A 289 14.15 7.06 1.08
CA SER A 289 13.97 8.52 1.05
C SER A 289 14.56 9.16 2.30
N TYR A 290 15.26 10.27 2.10
CA TYR A 290 15.82 11.10 3.18
C TYR A 290 15.84 12.56 2.74
N HIS A 291 15.06 13.40 3.43
CA HIS A 291 14.99 14.84 3.17
C HIS A 291 14.78 15.19 1.68
N GLY A 292 13.82 14.52 1.03
CA GLY A 292 13.49 14.72 -0.38
C GLY A 292 14.46 14.10 -1.39
N ILE A 293 15.56 13.48 -0.92
CA ILE A 293 16.47 12.72 -1.77
C ILE A 293 15.99 11.27 -1.80
N ASN A 294 15.77 10.73 -3.00
CA ASN A 294 15.40 9.33 -3.19
C ASN A 294 16.59 8.53 -3.75
N ARG A 295 16.80 7.34 -3.21
CA ARG A 295 17.81 6.37 -3.65
C ARG A 295 17.17 4.99 -3.74
N GLN A 296 17.77 4.12 -4.56
CA GLN A 296 17.33 2.75 -4.71
C GLN A 296 18.50 1.80 -4.56
N ALA A 297 18.26 0.65 -3.94
CA ALA A 297 19.20 -0.46 -3.92
C ALA A 297 18.44 -1.79 -3.92
N THR A 298 19.03 -2.81 -4.52
CA THR A 298 18.51 -4.17 -4.50
C THR A 298 19.22 -4.98 -3.42
N THR A 299 18.49 -5.81 -2.68
CA THR A 299 19.08 -6.65 -1.64
C THR A 299 20.06 -7.67 -2.25
N ASN A 300 21.22 -7.84 -1.59
CA ASN A 300 22.22 -8.84 -1.98
C ASN A 300 21.92 -10.24 -1.41
N VAL A 301 22.82 -11.21 -1.61
CA VAL A 301 22.76 -12.59 -1.06
C VAL A 301 22.50 -12.68 0.45
N ASN A 302 22.78 -11.62 1.22
CA ASN A 302 22.53 -11.55 2.67
C ASN A 302 21.21 -10.83 3.00
N GLY A 303 20.38 -10.54 2.00
CA GLY A 303 19.11 -9.83 2.18
C GLY A 303 19.27 -8.33 2.44
N ARG A 304 20.46 -7.77 2.24
CA ARG A 304 20.77 -6.38 2.59
C ARG A 304 20.78 -5.47 1.37
N ALA A 305 19.98 -4.42 1.41
CA ALA A 305 20.04 -3.27 0.52
C ALA A 305 20.75 -2.10 1.26
N ARG A 306 21.64 -1.38 0.58
CA ARG A 306 22.38 -0.25 1.17
C ARG A 306 22.44 0.94 0.22
N VAL A 307 22.21 2.13 0.76
CA VAL A 307 22.39 3.42 0.08
C VAL A 307 23.17 4.39 0.96
N SER A 308 23.70 5.47 0.36
CA SER A 308 24.30 6.59 1.08
C SER A 308 23.53 7.88 0.81
N PHE A 309 23.42 8.72 1.85
CA PHE A 309 22.83 10.05 1.78
C PHE A 309 23.80 11.10 2.31
N PRO A 310 23.79 12.33 1.76
CA PRO A 310 24.51 13.44 2.37
C PRO A 310 23.95 13.74 3.76
N ALA A 311 24.83 14.02 4.72
CA ALA A 311 24.42 14.39 6.07
C ALA A 311 23.81 15.79 6.07
N GLN A 312 22.52 15.90 6.40
CA GLN A 312 21.77 17.18 6.32
C GLN A 312 21.15 17.65 7.65
N GLY A 313 21.36 16.92 8.74
CA GLY A 313 20.73 17.18 10.03
C GLY A 313 19.95 15.97 10.52
N ASN A 314 19.11 16.15 11.53
CA ASN A 314 18.28 15.07 12.04
C ASN A 314 16.99 15.00 11.23
N TYR A 315 16.84 13.95 10.44
CA TYR A 315 15.62 13.69 9.67
C TYR A 315 15.27 12.21 9.67
N LEU A 316 14.02 11.92 9.34
CA LEU A 316 13.53 10.58 9.13
C LEU A 316 14.09 10.03 7.81
N VAL A 317 14.62 8.81 7.86
CA VAL A 317 14.82 7.98 6.67
C VAL A 317 13.66 7.02 6.56
N GLN A 318 13.07 6.92 5.37
CA GLN A 318 12.05 5.93 5.03
C GLN A 318 12.64 4.91 4.06
N ALA A 319 12.32 3.63 4.25
CA ALA A 319 12.69 2.56 3.33
C ALA A 319 11.44 1.71 2.99
N ASN A 320 11.13 1.65 1.71
CA ASN A 320 9.95 0.98 1.14
C ASN A 320 10.43 -0.15 0.22
N PRO A 321 10.48 -1.40 0.72
CA PRO A 321 10.86 -2.56 -0.07
C PRO A 321 9.69 -3.06 -0.92
N ASP A 322 9.97 -3.54 -2.12
CA ASP A 322 9.00 -4.17 -3.01
C ASP A 322 8.60 -5.57 -2.49
N ASP A 323 7.86 -6.34 -3.30
CA ASP A 323 7.46 -7.71 -3.02
C ASP A 323 6.68 -7.86 -1.70
N GLY A 324 5.96 -6.84 -1.24
CA GLY A 324 5.13 -6.91 -0.04
C GLY A 324 5.91 -7.14 1.26
N PHE A 325 7.18 -6.72 1.32
CA PHE A 325 7.89 -6.58 2.58
C PHE A 325 7.40 -5.33 3.34
N PRO A 326 7.42 -5.33 4.68
CA PRO A 326 6.99 -4.17 5.44
C PRO A 326 7.94 -2.97 5.24
N SER A 327 7.39 -1.77 5.05
CA SER A 327 8.15 -0.52 5.07
C SER A 327 8.66 -0.21 6.48
N GLN A 328 9.77 0.53 6.58
CA GLN A 328 10.38 0.93 7.85
C GLN A 328 10.83 2.39 7.80
N SER A 329 10.87 3.02 8.97
CA SER A 329 11.36 4.40 9.13
C SER A 329 12.28 4.50 10.35
N ILE A 330 13.33 5.31 10.26
CA ILE A 330 14.24 5.57 11.38
C ILE A 330 14.70 7.03 11.41
N GLU A 331 14.65 7.64 12.59
CA GLU A 331 15.21 8.98 12.80
C GLU A 331 16.74 8.88 12.87
N VAL A 332 17.43 9.58 11.96
CA VAL A 332 18.89 9.63 11.96
C VAL A 332 19.34 10.77 12.84
N LYS A 333 20.07 10.44 13.92
CA LYS A 333 20.65 11.44 14.83
C LYS A 333 22.08 11.76 14.41
N MET A 334 22.26 12.92 13.77
CA MET A 334 23.57 13.40 13.32
C MET A 334 24.40 13.92 14.50
N PRO A 335 25.67 13.48 14.63
CA PRO A 335 26.60 14.08 15.57
C PRO A 335 26.83 15.57 15.27
N GLU A 336 26.99 16.40 16.30
CA GLU A 336 27.25 17.84 16.16
C GLU A 336 28.52 18.16 15.35
N ASN A 337 29.44 17.21 15.24
CA ASN A 337 30.71 17.35 14.53
C ASN A 337 30.69 16.83 13.08
N CYS A 338 29.54 16.42 12.55
CA CYS A 338 29.38 16.02 11.16
C CYS A 338 29.13 17.29 10.29
N PRO A 339 30.06 17.70 9.41
CA PRO A 339 29.83 18.85 8.54
C PRO A 339 28.69 18.55 7.56
N ALA A 340 27.81 19.53 7.31
CA ALA A 340 26.70 19.38 6.37
C ALA A 340 27.22 19.02 4.97
N GLY A 341 26.69 17.93 4.41
CA GLY A 341 27.01 17.48 3.07
C GLY A 341 26.42 18.38 1.99
N THR A 342 27.15 18.58 0.91
CA THR A 342 26.63 19.29 -0.27
C THR A 342 25.69 18.37 -1.06
N THR A 343 24.60 18.92 -1.58
CA THR A 343 23.60 18.19 -2.40
C THR A 343 24.08 17.91 -3.83
N GLU A 344 25.37 18.01 -4.13
CA GLU A 344 25.85 17.78 -5.49
C GLU A 344 25.75 16.29 -5.82
N THR A 345 24.86 15.96 -6.75
CA THR A 345 24.64 14.59 -7.24
C THR A 345 25.90 14.08 -7.94
N LYS A 346 26.83 13.52 -7.17
CA LYS A 346 27.94 12.75 -7.72
C LYS A 346 27.34 11.47 -8.29
N VAL A 347 27.20 11.41 -9.61
CA VAL A 347 26.76 10.20 -10.31
C VAL A 347 27.89 9.19 -10.22
N GLU A 348 27.90 8.39 -9.16
CA GLU A 348 28.85 7.27 -9.03
C GLU A 348 28.32 6.10 -9.86
N GLY A 349 28.92 5.89 -11.03
CA GLY A 349 28.80 4.64 -11.76
C GLY A 349 29.47 3.52 -10.97
N GLN A 350 28.73 2.88 -10.06
CA GLN A 350 29.19 1.73 -9.29
C GLN A 350 29.30 0.52 -10.22
N VAL A 351 30.51 0.23 -10.69
CA VAL A 351 30.80 -1.02 -11.41
C VAL A 351 30.83 -2.16 -10.39
N LEU A 352 29.69 -2.84 -10.23
CA LEU A 352 29.60 -4.10 -9.51
C LEU A 352 30.30 -5.19 -10.33
N GLY A 353 31.48 -5.67 -9.89
CA GLY A 353 32.08 -6.85 -10.52
C GLY A 353 33.58 -7.13 -10.32
N ALA A 354 34.38 -6.31 -9.63
CA ALA A 354 35.78 -6.64 -9.40
C ALA A 354 35.96 -7.43 -8.09
N SER A 355 35.71 -8.75 -8.15
CA SER A 355 36.17 -9.69 -7.12
C SER A 355 37.71 -9.75 -7.14
N THR A 356 38.35 -9.22 -6.12
CA THR A 356 39.81 -9.36 -5.92
C THR A 356 40.12 -10.73 -5.34
N SER A 357 40.01 -11.77 -6.17
CA SER A 357 40.74 -13.01 -5.89
C SER A 357 42.21 -12.80 -6.25
N THR A 358 43.08 -13.07 -5.29
CA THR A 358 44.53 -12.98 -5.37
C THR A 358 45.10 -13.83 -6.52
N GLY A 359 45.29 -13.18 -7.68
CA GLY A 359 45.97 -13.77 -8.82
C GLY A 359 46.05 -12.77 -9.95
N THR A 360 47.22 -12.15 -10.12
CA THR A 360 47.68 -11.35 -11.29
C THR A 360 46.68 -11.24 -12.45
N GLY A 361 45.75 -10.29 -12.35
CA GLY A 361 44.82 -9.92 -13.41
C GLY A 361 45.18 -8.55 -13.95
N GLN A 362 45.73 -8.53 -15.17
CA GLN A 362 46.04 -7.31 -15.91
C GLN A 362 44.74 -6.63 -16.36
N VAL A 363 44.47 -5.44 -15.85
CA VAL A 363 43.35 -4.59 -16.33
C VAL A 363 43.81 -3.90 -17.62
N LEU A 364 43.26 -4.31 -18.75
CA LEU A 364 43.43 -3.61 -20.03
C LEU A 364 42.60 -2.32 -19.97
N GLY A 365 43.30 -1.19 -19.93
CA GLY A 365 42.71 0.14 -19.96
C GLY A 365 41.92 0.36 -21.25
N VAL A 366 40.62 0.62 -21.09
CA VAL A 366 39.79 1.18 -22.15
C VAL A 366 39.92 2.70 -22.05
N ASN A 367 40.69 3.30 -22.95
CA ASN A 367 40.73 4.74 -23.14
C ASN A 367 39.41 5.18 -23.80
N THR A 368 38.45 5.68 -23.03
CA THR A 368 37.40 6.55 -23.58
C THR A 368 37.79 7.99 -23.31
N LEU A 369 38.36 8.61 -24.36
CA LEU A 369 38.50 10.05 -24.49
C LEU A 369 37.10 10.69 -24.39
N ALA A 370 36.93 11.58 -23.40
CA ALA A 370 35.84 12.53 -23.39
C ALA A 370 36.10 13.58 -24.48
N ASP A 371 35.27 13.55 -25.52
CA ASP A 371 35.24 14.55 -26.59
C ASP A 371 34.30 15.69 -26.16
N THR A 372 34.88 16.76 -25.62
CA THR A 372 34.16 18.04 -25.42
C THR A 372 34.43 18.94 -26.62
N GLY A 373 33.61 18.81 -27.66
CA GLY A 373 33.64 19.66 -28.85
C GLY A 373 32.35 20.47 -29.00
N ASN A 374 32.33 21.70 -28.49
CA ASN A 374 31.39 22.74 -28.92
C ASN A 374 31.76 23.19 -30.34
N GLN A 375 30.84 23.09 -31.31
CA GLN A 375 30.84 23.93 -32.50
C GLN A 375 29.40 24.24 -32.95
N ALA A 376 29.04 25.52 -32.82
CA ALA A 376 28.06 26.16 -33.65
C ALA A 376 28.66 26.42 -35.04
N GLU A 377 27.78 26.55 -36.04
CA GLU A 377 28.03 27.05 -37.41
C GLU A 377 28.96 26.24 -38.32
N LEU A 378 28.38 25.56 -39.31
CA LEU A 378 28.71 25.79 -40.73
C LEU A 378 27.73 25.02 -41.63
N ALA A 379 26.72 25.74 -42.10
CA ALA A 379 25.97 25.36 -43.29
C ALA A 379 26.77 25.75 -44.55
N LEU A 380 26.54 24.99 -45.62
CA LEU A 380 26.82 25.32 -47.03
C LEU A 380 28.23 25.02 -47.57
N VAL A 381 28.39 23.85 -48.22
CA VAL A 381 29.01 23.54 -49.54
C VAL A 381 28.80 22.02 -49.71
N GLY A 382 28.23 21.42 -50.75
CA GLY A 382 28.21 21.77 -52.16
C GLY A 382 28.92 20.69 -52.98
N GLN A 383 28.19 19.60 -53.28
CA GLN A 383 28.24 18.79 -54.51
C GLN A 383 29.44 17.89 -54.91
N ILE A 384 29.06 16.71 -55.43
CA ILE A 384 29.71 15.87 -56.47
C ILE A 384 30.79 14.87 -56.04
N ALA A 385 30.41 13.58 -55.95
CA ALA A 385 30.91 12.47 -56.79
C ALA A 385 30.84 11.11 -56.07
N LEU A 386 29.88 10.24 -56.41
CA LEU A 386 30.14 8.95 -57.06
C LEU A 386 28.82 8.21 -57.34
N LEU A 387 28.47 8.16 -58.62
CA LEU A 387 27.62 7.14 -59.21
C LEU A 387 28.46 5.88 -59.46
N MET A 388 27.78 4.73 -59.46
CA MET A 388 28.20 3.40 -59.94
C MET A 388 28.78 2.44 -58.90
N SER A 389 27.89 1.67 -58.26
CA SER A 389 27.88 0.19 -58.33
C SER A 389 26.73 -0.34 -57.48
N GLY A 390 25.87 -1.19 -58.07
CA GLY A 390 24.79 -1.82 -57.30
C GLY A 390 23.53 -2.22 -58.07
N GLN A 391 23.57 -2.42 -59.40
CA GLN A 391 22.59 -3.28 -60.05
C GLN A 391 23.11 -4.71 -60.01
N LEU A 392 22.49 -5.56 -59.19
CA LEU A 392 22.37 -7.01 -59.37
C LEU A 392 21.45 -7.54 -58.26
N SER A 393 20.15 -7.53 -58.51
CA SER A 393 19.20 -8.37 -57.79
C SER A 393 18.01 -8.71 -58.67
N ALA A 394 17.83 -10.02 -58.83
CA ALA A 394 16.57 -10.70 -59.12
C ALA A 394 15.95 -10.54 -60.52
N ALA A 395 16.66 -11.03 -61.54
CA ALA A 395 16.02 -11.71 -62.67
C ALA A 395 15.77 -13.19 -62.30
N TRP A 396 14.72 -13.44 -61.51
CA TRP A 396 14.21 -14.80 -61.27
C TRP A 396 12.69 -14.75 -61.02
N LEU A 397 11.91 -14.47 -62.07
CA LEU A 397 10.46 -14.69 -62.08
C LEU A 397 9.92 -14.57 -63.52
N LEU A 398 10.19 -15.59 -64.35
CA LEU A 398 9.44 -15.81 -65.59
C LEU A 398 9.53 -17.28 -66.00
N ARG A 399 8.77 -18.13 -65.30
CA ARG A 399 8.35 -19.44 -65.81
C ARG A 399 7.06 -19.89 -65.11
N LYS A 400 5.92 -19.38 -65.57
CA LYS A 400 4.64 -20.07 -65.39
C LYS A 400 3.71 -19.83 -66.59
N LYS A 401 3.53 -20.93 -67.32
CA LYS A 401 2.31 -21.38 -68.00
C LYS A 401 1.72 -20.50 -69.12
N LEU A 402 1.99 -20.93 -70.35
CA LEU A 402 0.99 -20.99 -71.42
C LEU A 402 0.66 -22.46 -71.67
N SER A 403 -0.58 -22.85 -71.39
CA SER A 403 -1.24 -24.05 -71.88
C SER A 403 -2.72 -23.72 -72.03
N VAL A 404 -3.25 -24.01 -73.22
CA VAL A 404 -4.57 -23.68 -73.80
C VAL A 404 -4.61 -22.33 -74.49
#